data_AF-A0A9Q3VPS1-F1
#
_entry.id   AF-A0A9Q3VPS1-F1
#
_cell.length_a   1.000
_cell.length_b   1.000
_cell.length_c   1.000
_cell.angle_alpha   90.00
_cell.angle_beta   90.00
_cell.angle_gamma   90.00
#
_symmetry.space_group_name_H-M   'P 1'
#
loop_
_entity.id
_entity.type
_entity.pdbx_description
1 polymer ?
#
loop_
_entity_poly.entity_id
_entity_poly.type
_entity_poly.pdbx_seq_one_letter_code
_entity_poly.pdbx_strand_id
1 'polypeptide(L)'
;MGVDEIEPLLEDLLLFLKRHDECRAAMEVRFRQILDSLPPGGVEIVQYCMFEFRWPGVREYAKELFAGTRDVLRRQSYRRIIEAFSDDWPERVIYSRYTPELDEY
;
A
#
# COMPACT_ATOMS: atom_id res chain seq x y z
N MET A 1 -17.28 -4.05 -1.71
CA MET A 1 -16.30 -4.74 -0.87
C MET A 1 -15.84 -3.74 0.16
N GLY A 2 -16.10 -4.02 1.44
CA GLY A 2 -15.64 -3.19 2.55
C GLY A 2 -14.19 -3.51 2.90
N VAL A 3 -13.53 -2.65 3.66
CA VAL A 3 -12.15 -2.90 4.13
C VAL A 3 -12.10 -4.16 5.00
N ASP A 4 -13.14 -4.41 5.78
CA ASP A 4 -13.26 -5.59 6.66
C ASP A 4 -13.19 -6.93 5.90
N GLU A 5 -13.61 -6.96 4.63
CA GLU A 5 -13.58 -8.18 3.81
C GLU A 5 -12.21 -8.42 3.17
N ILE A 6 -11.45 -7.37 2.89
CA ILE A 6 -10.16 -7.45 2.21
C ILE A 6 -8.98 -7.47 3.20
N GLU A 7 -9.13 -6.89 4.39
CA GLU A 7 -8.08 -6.79 5.40
C GLU A 7 -7.45 -8.15 5.76
N PRO A 8 -8.21 -9.23 6.01
CA PRO A 8 -7.61 -10.54 6.30
C PRO A 8 -6.71 -11.06 5.16
N LEU A 9 -7.09 -10.80 3.90
CA LEU A 9 -6.28 -11.17 2.73
C LEU A 9 -5.00 -10.34 2.65
N LEU A 10 -5.07 -9.07 3.04
CA LEU A 10 -3.90 -8.18 3.10
C LEU A 10 -2.96 -8.58 4.24
N GLU A 11 -3.49 -9.03 5.37
CA GLU A 11 -2.69 -9.58 6.47
C GLU A 11 -1.96 -10.87 6.07
N ASP A 12 -2.65 -11.80 5.41
CA ASP A 12 -2.05 -13.04 4.91
C ASP A 12 -0.93 -12.74 3.91
N LEU A 13 -1.16 -11.79 3.00
CA LEU A 13 -0.13 -11.33 2.07
C LEU A 13 1.06 -10.72 2.82
N LEU A 14 0.83 -9.85 3.80
CA LEU A 14 1.88 -9.19 4.57
C LEU A 14 2.70 -10.21 5.38
N LEU A 15 2.05 -11.20 5.97
CA LEU A 15 2.70 -12.29 6.70
C LEU A 15 3.52 -13.19 5.76
N PHE A 16 2.99 -13.50 4.58
CA PHE A 16 3.71 -14.24 3.55
C PHE A 16 4.97 -13.48 3.13
N LEU A 17 4.86 -12.19 2.84
CA LEU A 17 5.99 -11.35 2.46
C LEU A 17 7.06 -11.26 3.57
N LYS A 18 6.64 -11.15 4.84
CA LYS A 18 7.57 -11.14 5.99
C LYS A 18 8.36 -12.44 6.14
N ARG A 19 7.76 -13.58 5.78
CA ARG A 19 8.40 -14.90 5.87
C ARG A 19 9.35 -15.20 4.70
N HIS A 20 9.25 -14.44 3.61
CA HIS A 20 9.97 -14.67 2.37
C HIS A 20 10.73 -13.41 1.92
N ASP A 21 11.62 -12.88 2.78
CA ASP A 21 12.41 -11.69 2.46
C ASP A 21 13.35 -11.93 1.26
N GLU A 22 13.75 -13.19 1.01
CA GLU A 22 14.48 -13.59 -0.19
C GLU A 22 13.73 -13.26 -1.49
N CYS A 23 12.40 -13.14 -1.44
CA CYS A 23 11.56 -12.78 -2.57
C CYS A 23 11.40 -11.27 -2.75
N ARG A 24 11.97 -10.43 -1.86
CA ARG A 24 11.76 -8.97 -1.87
C ARG A 24 11.95 -8.33 -3.25
N ALA A 25 13.05 -8.62 -3.93
CA ALA A 25 13.32 -8.04 -5.25
C ALA A 25 12.26 -8.40 -6.29
N ALA A 26 11.78 -9.65 -6.28
CA ALA A 26 10.71 -10.10 -7.16
C ALA A 26 9.37 -9.43 -6.79
N MET A 27 9.11 -9.23 -5.50
CA MET A 27 7.90 -8.59 -5.00
C MET A 27 7.88 -7.10 -5.31
N GLU A 28 9.01 -6.39 -5.21
CA GLU A 28 9.13 -5.00 -5.65
C GLU A 28 8.74 -4.86 -7.13
N VAL A 29 9.16 -5.80 -8.00
CA VAL A 29 8.74 -5.83 -9.41
C VAL A 29 7.22 -6.03 -9.55
N ARG A 30 6.60 -6.90 -8.74
CA ARG A 30 5.14 -7.09 -8.74
C ARG A 30 4.40 -5.84 -8.28
N PHE A 31 4.85 -5.15 -7.24
CA PHE A 31 4.24 -3.89 -6.82
C PHE A 31 4.34 -2.81 -7.90
N ARG A 32 5.44 -2.75 -8.65
CA ARG A 32 5.54 -1.85 -9.81
C ARG A 32 4.51 -2.17 -10.89
N GLN A 33 4.29 -3.45 -11.21
CA GLN A 33 3.24 -3.86 -12.15
C GLN A 33 1.83 -3.48 -11.68
N ILE A 34 1.57 -3.56 -10.37
CA ILE A 34 0.31 -3.08 -9.77
C ILE A 34 0.20 -1.57 -9.94
N LEU A 35 1.28 -0.81 -9.73
CA LEU A 35 1.29 0.64 -9.93
C LEU A 35 1.08 1.04 -11.40
N ASP A 36 1.58 0.27 -12.36
CA ASP A 36 1.39 0.56 -13.79
C ASP A 36 -0.07 0.43 -14.24
N SER A 37 -0.74 -0.62 -13.74
CA SER A 37 -2.08 -1.02 -14.19
C SER A 37 -3.21 -0.53 -13.28
N LEU A 38 -2.91 -0.24 -12.01
CA LEU A 38 -3.86 0.10 -10.94
C LEU A 38 -5.15 -0.74 -11.02
N PRO A 39 -5.06 -2.07 -10.88
CA PRO A 39 -6.23 -2.94 -10.89
C PRO A 39 -7.13 -2.61 -9.70
N PRO A 40 -8.40 -3.04 -9.70
CA PRO A 40 -9.28 -2.95 -8.53
C PRO A 40 -8.60 -3.55 -7.28
N GLY A 41 -8.56 -2.81 -6.18
CA GLY A 41 -7.87 -3.21 -4.94
C GLY A 41 -6.35 -2.96 -4.94
N GLY A 42 -5.77 -2.55 -6.07
CA GLY A 42 -4.32 -2.36 -6.20
C GLY A 42 -3.78 -1.23 -5.32
N VAL A 43 -4.57 -0.18 -5.09
CA VAL A 43 -4.20 0.92 -4.20
C VAL A 43 -4.10 0.41 -2.77
N GLU A 44 -5.12 -0.29 -2.30
CA GLU A 44 -5.23 -0.86 -0.96
C GLU A 44 -4.10 -1.84 -0.69
N ILE A 45 -3.81 -2.75 -1.64
CA ILE A 45 -2.71 -3.71 -1.56
C ILE A 45 -1.37 -2.99 -1.36
N VAL A 46 -1.07 -1.99 -2.20
CA VAL A 46 0.21 -1.27 -2.13
C VAL A 46 0.29 -0.45 -0.85
N GLN A 47 -0.76 0.29 -0.49
CA GLN A 47 -0.79 1.09 0.73
C GLN A 47 -0.54 0.23 1.98
N TYR A 48 -1.27 -0.87 2.11
CA TYR A 48 -1.20 -1.76 3.27
C TYR A 48 0.19 -2.36 3.46
N CYS A 49 0.78 -2.86 2.36
CA CYS A 49 2.11 -3.46 2.39
C CYS A 49 3.20 -2.40 2.62
N MET A 50 3.11 -1.25 1.95
CA MET A 50 4.16 -0.23 1.99
C MET A 50 4.19 0.58 3.29
N PHE A 51 3.08 0.65 4.02
CA PHE A 51 3.09 1.21 5.37
C PHE A 51 4.00 0.42 6.32
N GLU A 52 3.98 -0.91 6.23
CA GLU A 52 4.83 -1.79 7.03
C GLU A 52 6.26 -1.86 6.48
N PHE A 53 6.42 -2.16 5.18
CA PHE A 53 7.71 -2.50 4.60
C PHE A 53 8.54 -1.30 4.13
N ARG A 54 7.86 -0.22 3.70
CA ARG A 54 8.47 1.06 3.28
C ARG A 54 9.57 0.90 2.23
N TRP A 55 9.39 -0.01 1.28
CA TRP A 55 10.40 -0.29 0.26
C TRP A 55 10.67 0.93 -0.63
N PRO A 56 11.89 1.52 -0.60
CA PRO A 56 12.18 2.76 -1.33
C PRO A 56 11.98 2.61 -2.84
N GLY A 57 12.28 1.43 -3.39
CA GLY A 57 12.12 1.14 -4.82
C GLY A 57 10.67 1.22 -5.32
N VAL A 58 9.68 1.01 -4.45
CA VAL A 58 8.25 1.16 -4.77
C VAL A 58 7.83 2.63 -4.59
N ARG A 59 8.32 3.29 -3.54
CA ARG A 59 8.05 4.71 -3.27
C ARG A 59 8.49 5.61 -4.40
N GLU A 60 9.73 5.47 -4.85
CA GLU A 60 10.28 6.32 -5.90
C GLU A 60 9.58 6.07 -7.23
N TYR A 61 9.24 4.80 -7.54
CA TYR A 61 8.45 4.49 -8.71
C TYR A 61 7.04 5.13 -8.68
N ALA A 62 6.36 5.09 -7.53
CA ALA A 62 5.08 5.77 -7.37
C ALA A 62 5.19 7.30 -7.55
N LYS A 63 6.28 7.92 -7.06
CA LYS A 63 6.55 9.35 -7.28
C LYS A 63 6.82 9.69 -8.74
N GLU A 64 7.55 8.85 -9.47
CA GLU A 64 7.79 9.01 -10.90
C GLU A 64 6.46 8.98 -11.67
N LEU A 65 5.60 7.99 -11.38
CA LEU A 65 4.26 7.90 -11.98
C LEU A 65 3.37 9.08 -11.62
N PHE A 66 3.41 9.55 -10.37
CA PHE A 66 2.69 10.75 -9.92
C PHE A 66 3.11 12.01 -10.68
N ALA A 67 4.42 12.19 -10.90
CA ALA A 67 4.96 13.34 -11.62
C ALA A 67 4.66 13.27 -13.14
N GLY A 68 4.69 12.08 -13.71
CA GLY A 68 4.51 11.85 -15.15
C GLY A 68 3.05 11.80 -15.63
N THR A 69 2.09 11.50 -14.75
CA THR A 69 0.69 11.36 -15.15
C THR A 69 -0.05 12.70 -15.26
N ARG A 70 -0.88 12.82 -16.31
CA ARG A 70 -1.85 13.93 -16.48
C ARG A 70 -3.27 13.54 -16.07
N ASP A 71 -3.53 12.25 -15.88
CA ASP A 71 -4.81 11.74 -15.41
C ASP A 71 -4.98 12.06 -13.92
N VAL A 72 -5.98 12.88 -13.59
CA VAL A 72 -6.26 13.36 -12.24
C VAL A 72 -6.60 12.22 -11.28
N LEU A 73 -7.36 11.23 -11.73
CA LEU A 73 -7.78 10.09 -10.89
C LEU A 73 -6.61 9.18 -10.57
N ARG A 74 -5.78 8.87 -11.59
CA ARG A 74 -4.54 8.12 -11.38
C ARG A 74 -3.57 8.90 -10.49
N ARG A 75 -3.46 10.21 -10.70
CA ARG A 75 -2.61 11.08 -9.89
C ARG A 75 -3.02 11.08 -8.42
N GLN A 76 -4.32 11.14 -8.15
CA GLN A 76 -4.84 11.03 -6.78
C GLN A 76 -4.55 9.65 -6.18
N SER A 77 -4.67 8.58 -6.96
CA SER A 77 -4.35 7.22 -6.51
C SER A 77 -2.88 7.09 -6.12
N TYR A 78 -1.96 7.58 -6.94
CA TYR A 78 -0.53 7.59 -6.60
C TYR A 78 -0.22 8.45 -5.37
N ARG A 79 -0.89 9.60 -5.20
CA ARG A 79 -0.73 10.42 -3.99
C ARG A 79 -1.10 9.63 -2.73
N ARG A 80 -2.27 8.97 -2.73
CA ARG A 80 -2.73 8.14 -1.59
C ARG A 80 -1.75 7.00 -1.28
N ILE A 81 -1.16 6.40 -2.31
CA ILE A 81 -0.12 5.39 -2.15
C ILE A 81 1.15 5.97 -1.51
N ILE A 82 1.61 7.14 -1.98
CA ILE A 82 2.82 7.78 -1.45
C ILE A 82 2.63 8.18 0.03
N GLU A 83 1.43 8.63 0.40
CA GLU A 83 1.07 8.97 1.79
C GLU A 83 1.17 7.77 2.74
N ALA A 84 0.91 6.55 2.26
CA ALA A 84 1.02 5.33 3.07
C ALA A 84 2.46 4.99 3.48
N PHE A 85 3.49 5.61 2.91
CA PHE A 85 4.88 5.46 3.37
C PHE A 85 5.19 6.29 4.63
N SER A 86 4.28 7.18 5.04
CA SER A 86 4.43 8.03 6.21
C SER A 86 3.93 7.35 7.47
N ASP A 87 4.59 7.60 8.61
CA ASP A 87 4.09 7.20 9.94
C ASP A 87 2.74 7.87 10.27
N ASP A 88 2.45 9.02 9.66
CA ASP A 88 1.21 9.79 9.84
C ASP A 88 0.15 9.46 8.78
N TRP A 89 0.17 8.26 8.18
CA TRP A 89 -0.81 7.86 7.17
C TRP A 89 -2.25 7.87 7.74
N PRO A 90 -3.11 8.84 7.37
CA PRO A 90 -4.40 9.01 8.04
C PRO A 90 -5.39 7.90 7.68
N GLU A 91 -5.33 7.39 6.46
CA GLU A 91 -6.24 6.33 6.01
C GLU A 91 -5.92 4.99 6.66
N ARG A 92 -4.83 4.85 7.42
CA ARG A 92 -4.51 3.60 8.12
C ARG A 92 -5.64 3.16 9.06
N VAL A 93 -6.41 4.11 9.61
CA VAL A 93 -7.53 3.87 10.54
C VAL A 93 -8.70 3.13 9.91
N ILE A 94 -8.72 2.96 8.58
CA ILE A 94 -9.72 2.11 7.92
C ILE A 94 -9.43 0.63 8.13
N TYR A 95 -8.19 0.28 8.48
CA TYR A 95 -7.73 -1.07 8.75
C TYR A 95 -7.66 -1.28 10.26
N SER A 96 -8.36 -2.30 10.76
CA SER A 96 -8.40 -2.67 12.17
C SER A 96 -7.00 -2.84 12.77
N ARG A 97 -6.06 -3.38 12.00
CA ARG A 97 -4.65 -3.57 12.39
C ARG A 97 -3.93 -2.27 12.78
N TYR A 98 -4.26 -1.16 12.14
CA TYR A 98 -3.58 0.13 12.33
C TYR A 98 -4.42 1.17 13.06
N THR A 99 -5.66 0.80 13.41
CA THR A 99 -6.50 1.60 14.28
C THR A 99 -5.95 1.50 15.69
N PRO A 100 -5.54 2.62 16.31
CA PRO A 100 -5.22 2.59 17.73
C PRO A 100 -6.46 2.14 18.49
N GLU A 101 -6.33 1.10 19.31
CA GLU A 101 -7.36 0.73 20.27
C GLU A 101 -7.73 2.00 21.03
N LEU A 102 -9.00 2.40 20.94
CA LEU A 102 -9.53 3.44 21.81
C LEU A 102 -9.50 2.82 23.22
N ASP A 103 -8.40 3.04 23.94
CA ASP A 103 -8.38 2.88 25.39
C ASP A 103 -9.46 3.82 25.94
N GLU A 104 -10.64 3.26 26.20
CA GLU A 104 -11.73 3.91 26.92
C GLU A 104 -11.17 4.33 28.30
N TYR A 105 -10.99 5.64 28.49
CA TYR A 105 -10.74 6.26 29.79
C TYR A 105 -12.06 6.64 30.47
#